data_AF-A0A170U964-F1
#
_entry.id   AF-A0A170U964-F1
#
_cell.length_a   1.000
_cell.length_b   1.000
_cell.length_c   1.000
_cell.angle_alpha   90.00
_cell.angle_beta   90.00
_cell.angle_gamma   90.00
#
_symmetry.space_group_name_H-M   'P 1'
#
loop_
_entity.id
_entity.type
_entity.pdbx_description
1 polymer ?
#
loop_
_entity_poly.entity_id
_entity_poly.type
_entity_poly.pdbx_seq_one_letter_code
_entity_poly.pdbx_strand_id
1 'polypeptide(L)'
;MESILSLVGLAADDLSKDLKAYGKSVEEAARYAGTISGPYCGSGPPVGPVGTAVANFASDTRGQITFMAARIKKTMKGTVEATNAYIDGDLTMAAQTQREAAKVPTPAELRAVAGRPGRRGGE
;
A
#
# COMPACT_ATOMS: atom_id res chain seq x y z
N MET A 1 -10.93 26.80 -2.37
CA MET A 1 -10.21 25.65 -2.99
C MET A 1 -9.36 24.89 -1.97
N GLU A 2 -8.80 25.56 -0.96
CA GLU A 2 -8.06 24.93 0.15
C GLU A 2 -8.80 23.77 0.83
N SER A 3 -10.13 23.84 0.95
CA SER A 3 -10.93 22.76 1.54
C SER A 3 -10.81 21.42 0.79
N ILE A 4 -10.75 21.43 -0.54
CA ILE A 4 -10.65 20.18 -1.33
C ILE A 4 -9.25 19.59 -1.23
N LEU A 5 -8.20 20.44 -1.31
CA LEU A 5 -6.82 19.99 -1.15
C LEU A 5 -6.57 19.44 0.27
N SER A 6 -7.17 20.08 1.28
CA SER A 6 -7.17 19.58 2.66
C SER A 6 -7.88 18.23 2.78
N LEU A 7 -9.05 18.06 2.15
CA LEU A 7 -9.77 16.78 2.13
C LEU A 7 -8.96 15.66 1.45
N VAL A 8 -8.28 15.98 0.34
CA VAL A 8 -7.36 15.04 -0.33
C VAL A 8 -6.20 14.68 0.61
N GLY A 9 -5.63 15.64 1.34
CA GLY A 9 -4.61 15.39 2.35
C GLY A 9 -5.10 14.42 3.45
N LEU A 10 -6.28 14.69 4.01
CA LEU A 10 -6.90 13.82 5.03
C LEU A 10 -7.15 12.40 4.50
N ALA A 11 -7.68 12.27 3.28
CA ALA A 11 -7.91 10.98 2.67
C ALA A 11 -6.59 10.21 2.44
N ALA A 12 -5.48 10.91 2.16
CA ALA A 12 -4.17 10.28 1.98
C ALA A 12 -3.63 9.77 3.31
N ASP A 13 -3.82 10.54 4.37
CA ASP A 13 -3.43 10.15 5.72
C ASP A 13 -4.25 8.96 6.22
N ASP A 14 -5.57 8.95 5.98
CA ASP A 14 -6.44 7.84 6.37
C ASP A 14 -6.12 6.57 5.59
N LEU A 15 -5.89 6.65 4.28
CA LEU A 15 -5.42 5.51 3.50
C LEU A 15 -4.07 4.96 4.02
N SER A 16 -3.15 5.83 4.41
CA SER A 16 -1.86 5.43 5.00
C SER A 16 -2.06 4.67 6.32
N LYS A 17 -3.04 5.07 7.14
CA LYS A 17 -3.42 4.35 8.36
C LYS A 17 -4.05 3.00 8.02
N ASP A 18 -4.96 2.95 7.07
CA ASP A 18 -5.67 1.73 6.66
C ASP A 18 -4.72 0.68 6.07
N LEU A 19 -3.75 1.09 5.24
CA LEU A 19 -2.72 0.18 4.71
C LEU A 19 -1.84 -0.40 5.81
N LYS A 20 -1.49 0.40 6.82
CA LYS A 20 -0.74 -0.07 8.00
C LYS A 20 -1.59 -1.02 8.85
N ALA A 21 -2.87 -0.70 9.04
CA ALA A 21 -3.82 -1.52 9.78
C ALA A 21 -4.02 -2.87 9.08
N TYR A 22 -4.23 -2.88 7.76
CA TYR A 22 -4.30 -4.11 6.96
C TYR A 22 -3.05 -4.98 7.15
N GLY A 23 -1.86 -4.38 7.04
CA GLY A 23 -0.60 -5.11 7.27
C GLY A 23 -0.53 -5.76 8.65
N LYS A 24 -0.92 -5.02 9.69
CA LYS A 24 -1.00 -5.54 11.06
C LYS A 24 -2.04 -6.66 11.20
N SER A 25 -3.25 -6.49 10.66
CA SER A 25 -4.31 -7.48 10.73
C SER A 25 -3.94 -8.79 10.04
N VAL A 26 -3.22 -8.72 8.93
CA VAL A 26 -2.71 -9.92 8.25
C VAL A 26 -1.61 -10.61 9.06
N GLU A 27 -0.70 -9.84 9.67
CA GLU A 27 0.33 -10.38 10.57
C GLU A 27 -0.30 -11.04 11.82
N GLU A 28 -1.28 -10.38 12.44
CA GLU A 28 -2.03 -10.91 13.57
C GLU A 28 -2.84 -12.13 13.17
N ALA A 29 -3.55 -12.11 12.04
CA ALA A 29 -4.27 -13.26 11.53
C ALA A 29 -3.34 -14.46 11.31
N ALA A 30 -2.14 -14.25 10.74
CA ALA A 30 -1.15 -15.31 10.58
C ALA A 30 -0.67 -15.88 11.92
N ARG A 31 -0.52 -15.04 12.95
CA ARG A 31 -0.17 -15.46 14.34
C ARG A 31 -1.31 -16.21 15.03
N TYR A 32 -2.53 -15.68 14.98
CA TYR A 32 -3.72 -16.23 15.64
C TYR A 32 -4.29 -17.45 14.93
N ALA A 33 -4.08 -17.58 13.61
CA ALA A 33 -4.48 -18.74 12.83
C ALA A 33 -3.85 -20.04 13.33
N GLY A 34 -2.96 -19.99 14.34
CA GLY A 34 -2.67 -21.12 15.18
C GLY A 34 -2.12 -22.24 14.33
N THR A 35 -0.81 -22.19 14.14
CA THR A 35 -0.04 -23.41 14.05
C THR A 35 -0.41 -24.35 15.23
N ILE A 36 -1.48 -25.15 15.14
CA ILE A 36 -1.91 -26.06 16.21
C ILE A 36 -1.01 -27.29 16.20
N SER A 37 -0.20 -27.43 17.23
CA SER A 37 0.04 -28.73 17.84
C SER A 37 0.18 -28.52 19.33
N GLY A 38 -0.58 -29.33 20.05
CA GLY A 38 -0.37 -29.55 21.47
C GLY A 38 0.98 -30.20 21.78
N PRO A 39 1.14 -30.71 23.02
CA PRO A 39 2.43 -30.96 23.67
C PRO A 39 3.33 -32.07 23.08
N TYR A 40 3.09 -32.55 21.84
CA TYR A 40 3.79 -33.68 21.24
C TYR A 40 4.58 -33.39 19.95
N CYS A 41 4.78 -32.14 19.54
CA CYS A 41 5.59 -31.86 18.34
C CYS A 41 6.81 -31.00 18.68
N GLY A 42 7.99 -31.52 18.34
CA GLY A 42 9.29 -30.92 18.64
C GLY A 42 9.51 -29.54 18.01
N SER A 43 10.32 -28.74 18.70
CA SER A 43 11.06 -27.49 18.34
C SER A 43 10.63 -26.54 17.20
N GLY A 44 9.39 -26.59 16.68
CA GLY A 44 8.90 -25.62 15.69
C GLY A 44 7.38 -25.46 15.73
N PRO A 45 6.84 -24.23 15.60
CA PRO A 45 5.40 -24.01 15.58
C PRO A 45 4.78 -24.71 14.35
N PRO A 46 3.85 -25.65 14.54
CA PRO A 46 3.28 -26.55 13.52
C PRO A 46 2.23 -25.85 12.65
N VAL A 47 2.56 -25.39 11.44
CA VAL A 47 1.63 -24.62 10.58
C VAL A 47 0.41 -25.45 10.17
N GLY A 48 -0.75 -25.18 10.80
CA GLY A 48 -2.01 -25.82 10.46
C GLY A 48 -2.57 -25.30 9.13
N PRO A 49 -3.51 -26.02 8.50
CA PRO A 49 -4.05 -25.67 7.18
C PRO A 49 -4.63 -24.25 7.11
N VAL A 50 -5.18 -23.75 8.22
CA VAL A 50 -5.68 -22.37 8.34
C VAL A 50 -4.54 -21.36 8.29
N GLY A 51 -3.44 -21.60 9.03
CA GLY A 51 -2.25 -20.75 9.00
C GLY A 51 -1.61 -20.70 7.60
N THR A 52 -1.55 -21.84 6.90
CA THR A 52 -1.10 -21.89 5.50
C THR A 52 -2.01 -21.10 4.57
N ALA A 53 -3.33 -21.22 4.71
CA ALA A 53 -4.28 -20.47 3.89
C ALA A 53 -4.16 -18.95 4.10
N VAL A 54 -4.00 -18.49 5.35
CA VAL A 54 -3.80 -17.07 5.66
C VAL A 54 -2.47 -16.57 5.10
N ALA A 55 -1.39 -17.35 5.20
CA ALA A 55 -0.10 -16.98 4.62
C ALA A 55 -0.16 -16.87 3.07
N ASN A 56 -0.85 -17.80 2.41
CA ASN A 56 -1.06 -17.75 0.96
C ASN A 56 -1.91 -16.54 0.57
N PHE A 57 -3.03 -16.30 1.25
CA PHE A 57 -3.87 -15.13 1.03
C PHE A 57 -3.09 -13.82 1.17
N ALA A 58 -2.28 -13.70 2.23
CA ALA A 58 -1.42 -12.56 2.47
C ALA A 58 -0.41 -12.34 1.33
N SER A 59 0.24 -13.41 0.89
CA SER A 59 1.21 -13.40 -0.21
C SER A 59 0.56 -12.97 -1.52
N ASP A 60 -0.57 -13.58 -1.87
CA ASP A 60 -1.30 -13.34 -3.13
C ASP A 60 -1.89 -11.93 -3.19
N THR A 61 -2.36 -11.42 -2.05
CA THR A 61 -3.01 -10.10 -1.99
C THR A 61 -2.00 -8.96 -1.88
N ARG A 62 -0.78 -9.21 -1.41
CA ARG A 62 0.27 -8.19 -1.22
C ARG A 62 0.54 -7.38 -2.49
N GLY A 63 0.62 -8.05 -3.64
CA GLY A 63 0.86 -7.40 -4.93
C GLY A 63 -0.27 -6.44 -5.30
N GLN A 64 -1.53 -6.88 -5.12
CA GLN A 64 -2.72 -6.10 -5.43
C GLN A 64 -2.81 -4.85 -4.55
N ILE A 65 -2.56 -4.99 -3.26
CA ILE A 65 -2.62 -3.87 -2.30
C ILE A 65 -1.50 -2.88 -2.56
N THR A 66 -0.29 -3.36 -2.86
CA THR A 66 0.83 -2.50 -3.24
C THR A 66 0.49 -1.69 -4.50
N PHE A 67 -0.12 -2.35 -5.50
CA PHE A 67 -0.55 -1.69 -6.73
C PHE A 67 -1.64 -0.64 -6.48
N MET A 68 -2.68 -0.97 -5.70
CA MET A 68 -3.75 -0.05 -5.35
C MET A 68 -3.20 1.17 -4.61
N ALA A 69 -2.34 0.96 -3.60
CA ALA A 69 -1.70 2.03 -2.86
C ALA A 69 -0.86 2.96 -3.76
N ALA A 70 -0.08 2.39 -4.69
CA ALA A 70 0.69 3.19 -5.65
C ALA A 70 -0.21 3.99 -6.60
N ARG A 71 -1.30 3.38 -7.08
CA ARG A 71 -2.26 4.06 -7.95
C ARG A 71 -2.97 5.19 -7.23
N ILE A 72 -3.44 4.97 -6.01
CA ILE A 72 -4.12 6.01 -5.24
C ILE A 72 -3.16 7.18 -4.96
N LYS A 73 -1.93 6.89 -4.50
CA LYS A 73 -0.91 7.93 -4.27
C LYS A 73 -0.64 8.76 -5.53
N LYS A 74 -0.51 8.10 -6.69
CA LYS A 74 -0.31 8.76 -7.98
C LYS A 74 -1.49 9.66 -8.35
N THR A 75 -2.72 9.16 -8.24
CA THR A 75 -3.94 9.93 -8.51
C THR A 75 -4.03 11.16 -7.62
N MET A 76 -3.86 10.99 -6.30
CA MET A 76 -3.99 12.08 -5.33
C MET A 76 -2.94 13.17 -5.56
N LYS A 77 -1.69 12.78 -5.81
CA LYS A 77 -0.61 13.71 -6.17
C LYS A 77 -0.99 14.52 -7.42
N GLY A 78 -1.43 13.83 -8.47
CA GLY A 78 -1.82 14.49 -9.71
C GLY A 78 -3.02 15.42 -9.55
N THR A 79 -4.00 15.08 -8.70
CA THR A 79 -5.11 15.99 -8.37
C THR A 79 -4.61 17.28 -7.72
N VAL A 80 -3.71 17.18 -6.75
CA VAL A 80 -3.12 18.36 -6.07
C VAL A 80 -2.34 19.21 -7.08
N GLU A 81 -1.43 18.59 -7.83
CA GLU A 81 -0.59 19.29 -8.80
C GLU A 81 -1.41 19.94 -9.93
N ALA A 82 -2.43 19.24 -10.45
CA ALA A 82 -3.31 19.80 -11.48
C ALA A 82 -4.17 20.96 -10.96
N THR A 83 -4.63 20.89 -9.72
CA THR A 83 -5.40 21.96 -9.10
C THR A 83 -4.53 23.20 -8.88
N ASN A 84 -3.29 23.02 -8.41
CA ASN A 84 -2.35 24.13 -8.25
C ASN A 84 -2.02 24.77 -9.60
N ALA A 85 -1.68 23.98 -10.62
CA ALA A 85 -1.43 24.49 -11.97
C ALA A 85 -2.65 25.23 -12.54
N TYR A 86 -3.87 24.76 -12.26
CA TYR A 86 -5.09 25.45 -12.66
C TYR A 86 -5.25 26.81 -11.96
N ILE A 87 -4.97 26.89 -10.65
CA ILE A 87 -5.00 28.15 -9.88
C ILE A 87 -3.97 29.14 -10.44
N ASP A 88 -2.78 28.66 -10.79
CA ASP A 88 -1.69 29.46 -11.35
C ASP A 88 -1.94 29.88 -12.81
N GLY A 89 -3.04 29.41 -13.42
CA GLY A 89 -3.43 29.72 -14.80
C GLY A 89 -2.75 28.87 -15.87
N ASP A 90 -1.93 27.89 -15.50
CA ASP A 90 -1.30 26.96 -16.43
C ASP A 90 -2.22 25.76 -16.73
N LEU A 91 -3.18 25.99 -17.63
CA LEU A 91 -4.15 24.98 -18.05
C LEU A 91 -3.50 23.81 -18.79
N THR A 92 -2.36 24.02 -19.45
CA THR A 92 -1.64 22.97 -20.17
C THR A 92 -1.04 21.99 -19.17
N MET A 93 -0.36 22.51 -18.16
CA MET A 93 0.18 21.69 -17.07
C MET A 93 -0.94 21.00 -16.30
N ALA A 94 -2.04 21.69 -15.98
CA ALA A 94 -3.18 21.07 -15.30
C ALA A 94 -3.73 19.85 -16.07
N ALA A 95 -3.97 19.99 -17.38
CA ALA A 95 -4.46 18.89 -18.22
C ALA A 95 -3.43 17.76 -18.39
N GLN A 96 -2.15 18.10 -18.49
CA GLN A 96 -1.08 17.10 -18.59
C GLN A 96 -0.98 16.29 -17.30
N THR A 97 -0.95 16.94 -16.15
CA THR A 97 -0.87 16.29 -14.85
C THR A 97 -2.08 15.38 -14.58
N GLN A 98 -3.30 15.81 -14.94
CA GLN A 98 -4.49 14.94 -14.87
C GLN A 98 -4.33 13.67 -15.71
N ARG A 99 -3.85 13.80 -16.95
CA ARG A 99 -3.60 12.65 -17.83
C ARG A 99 -2.53 11.72 -17.28
N GLU A 100 -1.44 12.27 -16.73
CA GLU A 100 -0.41 11.46 -16.09
C GLU A 100 -0.92 10.73 -14.85
N ALA A 101 -1.76 11.39 -14.04
CA ALA A 101 -2.36 10.82 -12.83
C ALA A 101 -3.23 9.60 -13.12
N ALA A 102 -3.91 9.58 -14.27
CA ALA A 102 -4.77 8.49 -14.70
C ALA A 102 -4.00 7.24 -15.19
N LYS A 103 -2.70 7.36 -15.47
CA LYS A 103 -1.89 6.24 -15.95
C LYS A 103 -1.62 5.21 -14.86
N VAL A 104 -1.33 4.00 -15.30
CA VAL A 104 -0.88 2.91 -14.43
C VAL A 104 0.41 3.32 -13.70
N PRO A 105 0.59 2.96 -12.41
CA PRO A 105 1.84 3.19 -11.71
C PRO A 105 3.03 2.58 -12.44
N THR A 106 4.10 3.36 -12.54
CA THR A 106 5.39 2.91 -13.05
C THR A 106 6.05 1.92 -12.07
N PRO A 107 7.03 1.11 -12.53
CA PRO A 107 7.81 0.25 -11.63
C PRO A 107 8.50 1.01 -10.49
N ALA A 108 8.90 2.26 -10.73
CA ALA A 108 9.50 3.11 -9.70
C ALA A 108 8.47 3.52 -8.62
N GLU A 109 7.26 3.88 -9.03
CA GLU A 109 6.16 4.24 -8.11
C GLU A 109 5.71 3.03 -7.27
N LEU A 110 5.66 1.83 -7.86
CA LEU A 110 5.39 0.59 -7.12
C LEU A 110 6.46 0.31 -6.05
N ARG A 111 7.74 0.43 -6.39
CA ARG A 111 8.85 0.25 -5.44
C ARG A 111 8.84 1.28 -4.31
N ALA A 112 8.44 2.51 -4.60
CA ALA A 112 8.34 3.57 -3.59
C ALA A 112 7.29 3.27 -2.52
N VAL A 113 6.26 2.49 -2.86
CA VAL A 113 5.22 2.05 -1.92
C VAL A 113 5.58 0.73 -1.23
N ALA A 114 6.20 -0.21 -1.95
CA ALA A 114 6.61 -1.51 -1.39
C ALA A 114 7.71 -1.40 -0.30
N GLY A 115 8.38 -0.25 -0.20
CA GLY A 115 9.60 -0.07 0.60
C GLY A 115 10.83 -0.65 -0.12
N ARG A 116 12.01 -0.04 0.08
CA ARG A 116 13.26 -0.67 -0.36
C ARG A 116 13.40 -2.03 0.33
N PRO A 117 13.69 -3.13 -0.38
CA PRO A 117 14.18 -4.31 0.30
C PRO A 117 15.43 -3.88 1.07
N GLY A 118 15.42 -4.08 2.40
CA GLY A 118 16.58 -3.80 3.22
C GLY A 118 17.79 -4.47 2.58
N ARG A 119 18.83 -3.68 2.28
CA ARG A 119 20.17 -4.20 2.03
C ARG A 119 20.52 -4.99 3.29
N ARG A 120 20.39 -6.32 3.23
CA ARG A 120 20.96 -7.22 4.22
C ARG A 120 22.46 -7.04 4.04
N GLY A 121 23.05 -6.19 4.88
CA GLY A 121 24.50 -6.04 4.96
C GLY A 121 25.07 -7.43 5.26
N GLY A 122 25.81 -7.97 4.31
CA GLY A 122 26.75 -9.03 4.59
C GLY A 122 28.04 -8.35 5.01
N GLU A 123 28.40 -8.54 6.27
CA GLU A 123 29.77 -8.62 6.78
C GLU A 123 29.78 -9.72 7.84
#